data_AF-A0A917VBW9-F1
#
_entry.id   AF-A0A917VBW9-F1
#
_cell.length_a   1.000
_cell.length_b   1.000
_cell.length_c   1.000
_cell.angle_alpha   90.00
_cell.angle_beta   90.00
_cell.angle_gamma   90.00
#
_symmetry.space_group_name_H-M   'P 1'
#
loop_
_entity.id
_entity.type
_entity.pdbx_description
1 polymer ?
#
loop_
_entity_poly.entity_id
_entity_poly.type
_entity_poly.pdbx_seq_one_letter_code
_entity_poly.pdbx_strand_id
1 'polypeptide(L)'
;MTTLERVRREVQRHIGYREHGTNDTPFNREFGKLPGYPADGYGYPWCHTFVSVCLGRAGLSPDVEFPWTAGCGTGVTWFRARGRFGTVPREGALVYYGPGGGTHVEWVEKVTPGEITTIGGNTSGSLDGRYFNGDGVYRKTVARSSPRIYGYGYPDYEGDDMPSAKEVADAVVERLTYTLTKDLWAVREGLFPEGQKIDPKTFMRQVWAYGKDGYNKDREILARLDAQNEALKAMAEALAAKDAAVDPDALVARIREAIEHVTIRLDAGPEKTD
;
A
#
# COMPACT_ATOMS: atom_id res chain seq x y z
N MET A 1 -6.05 -16.70 17.72
CA MET A 1 -4.81 -17.49 17.71
C MET A 1 -4.41 -17.68 16.27
N THR A 2 -3.31 -17.04 15.88
CA THR A 2 -2.81 -17.10 14.50
C THR A 2 -2.40 -18.51 14.13
N THR A 3 -2.33 -18.80 12.84
CA THR A 3 -1.88 -20.07 12.27
C THR A 3 -0.49 -20.45 12.76
N LEU A 4 0.43 -19.47 12.83
CA LEU A 4 1.76 -19.67 13.40
C LEU A 4 1.72 -20.07 14.88
N GLU A 5 0.83 -19.47 15.69
CA GLU A 5 0.64 -19.85 17.10
C GLU A 5 0.03 -21.26 17.24
N ARG A 6 -0.87 -21.65 16.33
CA ARG A 6 -1.42 -23.03 16.29
C ARG A 6 -0.31 -24.03 16.01
N VAL A 7 0.55 -23.76 15.03
CA VAL A 7 1.72 -24.60 14.71
C VAL A 7 2.66 -24.67 15.90
N ARG A 8 3.00 -23.53 16.51
CA ARG A 8 3.86 -23.49 17.69
C ARG A 8 3.31 -24.39 18.80
N ARG A 9 2.01 -24.27 19.12
CA ARG A 9 1.34 -25.11 20.12
C ARG A 9 1.37 -26.60 19.73
N GLU A 10 1.10 -26.90 18.46
CA GLU A 10 1.10 -28.27 17.94
C GLU A 10 2.48 -28.91 18.03
N VAL A 11 3.53 -28.21 17.62
CA VAL A 11 4.90 -28.74 17.66
C VAL A 11 5.41 -28.86 19.10
N GLN A 12 5.11 -27.87 19.97
CA GLN A 12 5.55 -27.86 21.37
C GLN A 12 4.94 -28.99 22.21
N ARG A 13 3.69 -29.39 21.95
CA ARG A 13 3.02 -30.43 22.76
C ARG A 13 3.67 -31.81 22.65
N HIS A 14 4.47 -32.03 21.61
CA HIS A 14 5.15 -33.30 21.37
C HIS A 14 6.55 -33.36 21.96
N ILE A 15 7.08 -32.27 22.52
CA ILE A 15 8.42 -32.27 23.14
C ILE A 15 8.49 -33.32 24.23
N GLY A 16 9.52 -34.18 24.16
CA GLY A 16 9.69 -35.31 25.06
C GLY A 16 9.04 -36.60 24.57
N TYR A 17 8.27 -36.59 23.49
CA TYR A 17 7.87 -37.81 22.80
C TYR A 17 9.12 -38.58 22.37
N ARG A 18 9.16 -39.88 22.68
CA ARG A 18 10.19 -40.81 22.22
C ARG A 18 9.55 -41.94 21.45
N GLU A 19 10.16 -42.30 20.34
CA GLU A 19 9.73 -43.45 19.57
C GLU A 19 10.11 -44.76 20.27
N HIS A 20 9.37 -45.82 19.96
CA HIS A 20 9.71 -47.17 20.37
C HIS A 20 9.86 -48.05 19.13
N GLY A 21 10.96 -48.79 19.04
CA GLY A 21 11.16 -49.77 17.96
C GLY A 21 11.66 -49.15 16.65
N THR A 22 10.92 -49.34 15.57
CA THR A 22 11.42 -49.19 14.18
C THR A 22 10.82 -47.98 13.48
N ASN A 23 11.01 -46.76 14.04
CA ASN A 23 10.37 -45.54 13.52
C ASN A 23 8.83 -45.67 13.41
N ASP A 24 8.22 -46.40 14.35
CA ASP A 24 6.76 -46.49 14.46
C ASP A 24 6.24 -45.37 15.35
N THR A 25 5.84 -44.27 14.72
CA THR A 25 5.40 -43.04 15.38
C THR A 25 4.02 -42.64 14.88
N PRO A 26 3.20 -41.94 15.69
CA PRO A 26 1.91 -41.44 15.23
C PRO A 26 2.06 -40.48 14.04
N PHE A 27 3.21 -39.83 13.88
CA PHE A 27 3.50 -38.97 12.75
C PHE A 27 3.69 -39.76 11.45
N ASN A 28 4.44 -40.87 11.48
CA ASN A 28 4.56 -41.75 10.32
C ASN A 28 3.21 -42.41 9.98
N ARG A 29 2.50 -42.90 10.99
CA ARG A 29 1.18 -43.53 10.81
C ARG A 29 0.17 -42.59 10.15
N GLU A 30 0.15 -41.32 10.58
CA GLU A 30 -0.72 -40.29 9.99
C GLU A 30 -0.24 -39.83 8.61
N PHE A 31 1.07 -39.70 8.42
CA PHE A 31 1.65 -39.36 7.12
C PHE A 31 1.33 -40.43 6.05
N GLY A 32 1.35 -41.69 6.46
CA GLY A 32 0.89 -42.81 5.67
C GLY A 32 2.00 -43.59 4.97
N LYS A 33 1.62 -44.28 3.89
CA LYS A 33 2.46 -45.28 3.21
C LYS A 33 3.47 -44.63 2.28
N LEU A 34 4.69 -45.17 2.26
CA LEU A 34 5.73 -44.79 1.31
C LEU A 34 6.24 -46.04 0.56
N PRO A 35 6.55 -45.93 -0.75
CA PRO A 35 7.22 -47.00 -1.47
C PRO A 35 8.52 -47.42 -0.77
N GLY A 36 8.74 -48.72 -0.62
CA GLY A 36 9.92 -49.26 0.06
C GLY A 36 9.81 -49.41 1.58
N TYR A 37 8.66 -49.07 2.17
CA TYR A 37 8.40 -49.18 3.61
C TYR A 37 7.17 -50.07 3.90
N PRO A 38 7.00 -50.55 5.15
CA PRO A 38 5.82 -51.28 5.59
C PRO A 38 4.50 -50.68 5.11
N ALA A 39 3.58 -51.58 4.74
CA ALA A 39 2.30 -51.25 4.11
C ALA A 39 1.33 -50.48 5.00
N ASP A 40 1.66 -50.23 6.25
CA ASP A 40 0.89 -49.53 7.28
C ASP A 40 1.56 -48.23 7.75
N GLY A 41 2.58 -47.77 7.00
CA GLY A 41 3.07 -46.39 7.06
C GLY A 41 4.00 -46.11 8.23
N TYR A 42 5.02 -46.93 8.43
CA TYR A 42 6.10 -46.67 9.39
C TYR A 42 7.45 -47.20 8.88
N GLY A 43 8.52 -47.10 9.66
CA GLY A 43 9.83 -47.66 9.29
C GLY A 43 10.79 -46.67 8.63
N TYR A 44 10.30 -45.51 8.19
CA TYR A 44 11.11 -44.46 7.57
C TYR A 44 11.51 -43.35 8.53
N PRO A 45 12.62 -42.62 8.27
CA PRO A 45 13.01 -41.45 9.04
C PRO A 45 11.87 -40.42 9.11
N TRP A 46 11.61 -39.90 10.31
CA TRP A 46 10.37 -39.15 10.60
C TRP A 46 10.59 -37.69 10.97
N CYS A 47 11.76 -37.12 10.67
CA CYS A 47 12.06 -35.70 10.94
C CYS A 47 11.13 -34.77 10.14
N HIS A 48 10.96 -35.04 8.84
CA HIS A 48 10.08 -34.23 7.99
C HIS A 48 8.60 -34.58 8.19
N THR A 49 8.25 -35.87 8.31
CA THR A 49 6.86 -36.26 8.56
C THR A 49 6.32 -35.69 9.87
N PHE A 50 7.15 -35.61 10.93
CA PHE A 50 6.81 -34.87 12.15
C PHE A 50 6.37 -33.43 11.84
N VAL A 51 7.19 -32.69 11.09
CA VAL A 51 6.91 -31.29 10.75
C VAL A 51 5.69 -31.18 9.82
N SER A 52 5.60 -31.99 8.76
CA SER A 52 4.46 -31.99 7.84
C SER A 52 3.14 -32.27 8.57
N VAL A 53 3.11 -33.31 9.42
CA VAL A 53 1.92 -33.64 10.22
C VAL A 53 1.56 -32.52 11.19
N CYS A 54 2.54 -31.92 11.88
CA CYS A 54 2.26 -30.80 12.78
C CYS A 54 1.70 -29.57 12.03
N LEU A 55 2.21 -29.26 10.84
CA LEU A 55 1.69 -28.16 10.02
C LEU A 55 0.26 -28.45 9.56
N GLY A 56 -0.02 -29.68 9.07
CA GLY A 56 -1.36 -30.09 8.66
C GLY A 56 -2.37 -30.06 9.81
N ARG A 57 -2.00 -30.59 10.99
CA ARG A 57 -2.85 -30.57 12.20
C ARG A 57 -3.15 -29.16 12.71
N ALA A 58 -2.26 -28.21 12.46
CA ALA A 58 -2.46 -26.80 12.80
C ALA A 58 -3.39 -26.06 11.80
N GLY A 59 -3.85 -26.76 10.76
CA GLY A 59 -4.81 -26.25 9.78
C GLY A 59 -4.17 -25.66 8.52
N LEU A 60 -2.87 -25.89 8.28
CA LEU A 60 -2.29 -25.55 6.98
C LEU A 60 -2.68 -26.57 5.92
N SER A 61 -2.80 -26.12 4.67
CA SER A 61 -3.11 -26.90 3.48
C SER A 61 -1.86 -27.58 2.93
N PRO A 62 -1.77 -28.93 2.96
CA PRO A 62 -0.67 -29.68 2.39
C PRO A 62 -0.45 -29.37 0.91
N ASP A 63 0.81 -29.28 0.48
CA ASP A 63 1.29 -28.98 -0.89
C ASP A 63 0.86 -27.64 -1.50
N VAL A 64 0.13 -26.83 -0.75
CA VAL A 64 -0.16 -25.42 -1.04
C VAL A 64 0.70 -24.53 -0.16
N GLU A 65 0.56 -24.67 1.16
CA GLU A 65 1.18 -23.79 2.14
C GLU A 65 2.51 -24.34 2.65
N PHE A 66 2.74 -25.64 2.52
CA PHE A 66 3.98 -26.32 2.90
C PHE A 66 4.12 -27.65 2.15
N PRO A 67 5.31 -28.26 2.03
CA PRO A 67 5.46 -29.57 1.41
C PRO A 67 4.95 -30.69 2.33
N TRP A 68 4.08 -31.55 1.80
CA TRP A 68 3.74 -32.81 2.46
C TRP A 68 4.75 -33.89 2.07
N THR A 69 5.80 -34.10 2.88
CA THR A 69 6.86 -35.04 2.52
C THR A 69 7.52 -35.70 3.73
N ALA A 70 8.16 -36.85 3.49
CA ALA A 70 9.07 -37.48 4.43
C ALA A 70 10.55 -37.15 4.15
N GLY A 71 10.86 -36.62 2.97
CA GLY A 71 12.22 -36.40 2.50
C GLY A 71 12.67 -34.95 2.64
N CYS A 72 13.79 -34.72 3.33
CA CYS A 72 14.36 -33.38 3.47
C CYS A 72 14.73 -32.75 2.11
N GLY A 73 15.38 -33.51 1.22
CA GLY A 73 15.72 -33.04 -0.12
C GLY A 73 14.49 -32.69 -0.98
N THR A 74 13.40 -33.44 -0.84
CA THR A 74 12.11 -33.16 -1.47
C THR A 74 11.54 -31.84 -0.95
N GLY A 75 11.59 -31.62 0.37
CA GLY A 75 11.17 -30.36 0.99
C GLY A 75 11.95 -29.16 0.48
N VAL A 76 13.29 -29.24 0.43
CA VAL A 76 14.15 -28.19 -0.16
C VAL A 76 13.76 -27.90 -1.60
N THR A 77 13.59 -28.94 -2.43
CA THR A 77 13.22 -28.79 -3.84
C THR A 77 11.87 -28.11 -4.00
N TRP A 78 10.87 -28.50 -3.20
CA TRP A 78 9.54 -27.92 -3.22
C TRP A 78 9.55 -26.42 -2.88
N PHE A 79 10.28 -26.03 -1.82
CA PHE A 79 10.38 -24.62 -1.42
C PHE A 79 11.12 -23.80 -2.46
N ARG A 80 12.20 -24.33 -3.06
CA ARG A 80 12.94 -23.66 -4.14
C ARG A 80 12.07 -23.41 -5.37
N ALA A 81 11.31 -24.42 -5.79
CA ALA A 81 10.42 -24.31 -6.95
C ALA A 81 9.35 -23.21 -6.79
N ARG A 82 9.05 -22.80 -5.54
CA ARG A 82 8.08 -21.77 -5.18
C ARG A 82 8.72 -20.45 -4.74
N GLY A 83 10.04 -20.29 -4.87
CA GLY A 83 10.75 -19.08 -4.41
C GLY A 83 10.73 -18.89 -2.89
N ARG A 84 10.44 -19.94 -2.13
CA ARG A 84 10.22 -19.92 -0.66
C ARG A 84 11.31 -20.65 0.10
N PHE A 85 12.53 -20.63 -0.43
CA PHE A 85 13.73 -21.14 0.21
C PHE A 85 14.79 -20.04 0.27
N GLY A 86 15.47 -19.87 1.40
CA GLY A 86 16.53 -18.87 1.53
C GLY A 86 17.47 -19.11 2.71
N THR A 87 18.20 -18.07 3.10
CA THR A 87 19.28 -18.15 4.11
C THR A 87 18.98 -17.39 5.39
N VAL A 88 17.84 -16.71 5.46
CA VAL A 88 17.49 -15.84 6.59
C VAL A 88 16.59 -16.62 7.56
N PRO A 89 17.00 -16.83 8.82
CA PRO A 89 16.13 -17.48 9.80
C PRO A 89 14.91 -16.62 10.11
N ARG A 90 13.75 -17.27 10.22
CA ARG A 90 12.49 -16.65 10.64
C ARG A 90 11.79 -17.60 11.61
N GLU A 91 11.05 -17.07 12.57
CA GLU A 91 10.13 -17.89 13.34
C GLU A 91 9.11 -18.53 12.40
N GLY A 92 8.79 -19.80 12.61
CA GLY A 92 7.95 -20.56 11.68
C GLY A 92 8.70 -21.19 10.50
N ALA A 93 9.94 -20.79 10.21
CA ALA A 93 10.69 -21.40 9.12
C ALA A 93 11.04 -22.87 9.43
N LEU A 94 11.26 -23.65 8.37
CA LEU A 94 11.85 -24.97 8.45
C LEU A 94 13.34 -24.87 8.19
N VAL A 95 14.17 -25.11 9.19
CA VAL A 95 15.63 -25.14 9.02
C VAL A 95 16.06 -26.50 8.50
N TYR A 96 16.82 -26.52 7.40
CA TYR A 96 17.36 -27.72 6.78
C TYR A 96 18.85 -27.84 7.03
N TYR A 97 19.30 -29.05 7.34
CA TYR A 97 20.68 -29.34 7.70
C TYR A 97 21.38 -30.29 6.71
N GLY A 98 22.71 -30.19 6.70
CA GLY A 98 23.61 -31.10 5.98
C GLY A 98 23.72 -30.83 4.48
N PRO A 99 24.45 -31.68 3.74
CA PRO A 99 24.69 -31.50 2.32
C PRO A 99 23.38 -31.35 1.53
N GLY A 100 23.23 -30.26 0.79
CA GLY A 100 22.02 -29.98 0.01
C GLY A 100 20.75 -29.76 0.85
N GLY A 101 20.85 -29.69 2.18
CA GLY A 101 19.72 -29.68 3.11
C GLY A 101 19.00 -31.02 3.22
N GLY A 102 19.64 -32.11 2.79
CA GLY A 102 19.03 -33.43 2.68
C GLY A 102 19.07 -34.28 3.96
N THR A 103 19.71 -33.82 5.02
CA THR A 103 20.02 -34.67 6.18
C THR A 103 18.97 -34.59 7.29
N HIS A 104 18.52 -33.39 7.64
CA HIS A 104 17.58 -33.20 8.75
C HIS A 104 16.79 -31.90 8.59
N VAL A 105 15.62 -31.84 9.21
CA VAL A 105 14.75 -30.65 9.20
C VAL A 105 14.14 -30.43 10.58
N GLU A 106 14.01 -29.17 10.98
CA GLU A 106 13.34 -28.77 12.23
C GLU A 106 12.53 -27.49 12.04
N TRP A 107 11.56 -27.27 12.91
CA TRP A 107 10.76 -26.05 12.94
C TRP A 107 11.43 -25.00 13.82
N VAL A 108 11.57 -23.77 13.34
CA VAL A 108 12.20 -22.66 14.07
C VAL A 108 11.19 -22.00 15.00
N GLU A 109 11.40 -22.18 16.31
CA GLU A 109 10.58 -21.60 17.37
C GLU A 109 10.92 -20.14 17.64
N LYS A 110 12.21 -19.80 17.69
CA LYS A 110 12.65 -18.45 18.05
C LYS A 110 13.92 -18.09 17.31
N VAL A 111 14.08 -16.81 16.98
CA VAL A 111 15.30 -16.26 16.39
C VAL A 111 15.88 -15.17 17.28
N THR A 112 17.19 -15.22 17.55
CA THR A 112 17.95 -14.17 18.23
C THR A 112 19.09 -13.69 17.33
N PRO A 113 19.86 -12.64 17.70
CA PRO A 113 20.99 -12.19 16.90
C PRO A 113 22.02 -13.30 16.61
N GLY A 114 22.30 -14.19 17.55
CA GLY A 114 23.34 -15.22 17.41
C GLY A 114 22.82 -16.65 17.16
N GLU A 115 21.57 -16.94 17.50
CA GLU A 115 21.08 -18.32 17.60
C GLU A 115 19.64 -18.46 17.09
N ILE A 116 19.28 -19.69 16.77
CA ILE A 116 17.89 -20.12 16.59
C ILE A 116 17.54 -21.15 17.66
N THR A 117 16.31 -21.09 18.16
CA THR A 117 15.71 -22.18 18.92
C THR A 117 14.81 -22.97 17.99
N THR A 118 14.97 -24.29 17.95
CA THR A 118 14.27 -25.19 17.03
C THR A 118 13.55 -26.31 17.79
N ILE A 119 12.52 -26.87 17.18
CA ILE A 119 11.90 -28.11 17.63
C ILE A 119 11.86 -29.08 16.45
N GLY A 120 12.43 -30.27 16.63
CA GLY A 120 12.49 -31.31 15.61
C GLY A 120 12.04 -32.66 16.15
N GLY A 121 11.45 -33.48 15.28
CA GLY A 121 11.25 -34.91 15.50
C GLY A 121 12.40 -35.71 14.90
N ASN A 122 12.50 -37.00 15.24
CA ASN A 122 13.62 -37.86 14.87
C ASN A 122 14.99 -37.21 15.14
N THR A 123 15.10 -36.53 16.27
CA THR A 123 16.35 -36.00 16.80
C THR A 123 16.58 -36.58 18.19
N SER A 124 17.70 -36.27 18.81
CA SER A 124 18.12 -36.65 20.15
C SER A 124 18.50 -35.39 20.92
N GLY A 125 18.58 -35.49 22.24
CA GLY A 125 18.72 -34.37 23.17
C GLY A 125 20.06 -33.63 23.19
N SER A 126 21.05 -33.98 22.36
CA SER A 126 22.37 -33.31 22.36
C SER A 126 22.99 -33.18 20.96
N LEU A 127 23.54 -31.99 20.65
CA LEU A 127 24.20 -31.65 19.37
C LEU A 127 25.52 -32.40 19.12
N ASP A 128 25.92 -33.30 20.02
CA ASP A 128 27.21 -33.98 20.12
C ASP A 128 27.38 -35.17 19.15
N GLY A 129 26.56 -35.20 18.09
CA GLY A 129 27.05 -35.67 16.79
C GLY A 129 27.02 -37.18 16.52
N ARG A 130 26.11 -37.94 17.12
CA ARG A 130 25.83 -39.32 16.68
C ARG A 130 24.39 -39.46 16.17
N TYR A 131 24.09 -38.82 15.04
CA TYR A 131 22.76 -38.80 14.44
C TYR A 131 22.71 -39.69 13.20
N PHE A 132 22.66 -41.00 13.43
CA PHE A 132 22.21 -41.92 12.38
C PHE A 132 20.71 -42.21 12.50
N ASN A 133 20.15 -42.10 13.71
CA ASN A 133 18.71 -42.11 14.02
C ASN A 133 18.52 -41.24 15.27
N GLY A 134 17.59 -40.29 15.25
CA GLY A 134 17.12 -39.66 16.48
C GLY A 134 16.03 -40.52 17.10
N ASP A 135 15.67 -40.27 18.34
CA ASP A 135 14.74 -41.13 19.09
C ASP A 135 13.52 -40.38 19.60
N GLY A 136 13.40 -39.09 19.30
CA GLY A 136 12.31 -38.30 19.84
C GLY A 136 12.19 -36.88 19.33
N VAL A 137 11.30 -36.14 19.99
CA VAL A 137 11.04 -34.73 19.73
C VAL A 137 11.75 -33.88 20.79
N TYR A 138 12.65 -33.01 20.33
CA TYR A 138 13.47 -32.18 21.22
C TYR A 138 13.46 -30.73 20.79
N ARG A 139 13.54 -29.84 21.77
CA ARG A 139 13.88 -28.43 21.58
C ARG A 139 15.40 -28.28 21.63
N LYS A 140 15.98 -27.54 20.68
CA LYS A 140 17.43 -27.30 20.61
C LYS A 140 17.73 -25.82 20.38
N THR A 141 18.91 -25.41 20.79
CA THR A 141 19.49 -24.10 20.46
C THR A 141 20.65 -24.33 19.50
N VAL A 142 20.65 -23.64 18.37
CA VAL A 142 21.65 -23.80 17.31
C VAL A 142 22.22 -22.43 16.97
N ALA A 143 23.55 -22.30 16.97
CA ALA A 143 24.21 -21.09 16.50
C ALA A 143 23.86 -20.83 15.02
N ARG A 144 23.52 -19.58 14.68
CA ARG A 144 23.22 -19.18 13.29
C ARG A 144 24.42 -19.34 12.35
N SER A 145 25.63 -19.29 12.91
CA SER A 145 26.89 -19.55 12.21
C SER A 145 27.20 -21.03 12.01
N SER A 146 26.34 -21.94 12.49
CA SER A 146 26.57 -23.38 12.38
C SER A 146 26.74 -23.79 10.91
N PRO A 147 27.87 -24.38 10.52
CA PRO A 147 28.12 -24.82 9.15
C PRO A 147 27.23 -25.99 8.73
N ARG A 148 26.46 -26.56 9.68
CA ARG A 148 25.49 -27.62 9.39
C ARG A 148 24.21 -27.07 8.79
N ILE A 149 23.90 -25.78 8.99
CA ILE A 149 22.70 -25.17 8.44
C ILE A 149 22.90 -24.97 6.93
N TYR A 150 22.02 -25.57 6.15
CA TYR A 150 22.01 -25.40 4.70
C TYR A 150 21.15 -24.21 4.28
N GLY A 151 19.99 -24.04 4.91
CA GLY A 151 19.06 -22.96 4.61
C GLY A 151 17.70 -23.19 5.26
N TYR A 152 16.74 -22.37 4.85
CA TYR A 152 15.42 -22.28 5.47
C TYR A 152 14.33 -22.35 4.39
N GLY A 153 13.38 -23.25 4.57
CA GLY A 153 12.10 -23.24 3.86
C GLY A 153 11.09 -22.37 4.61
N TYR A 154 10.26 -21.63 3.89
CA TYR A 154 9.27 -20.72 4.47
C TYR A 154 7.86 -21.24 4.20
N PRO A 155 7.25 -22.01 5.12
CA PRO A 155 5.82 -22.32 5.08
C PRO A 155 4.97 -21.04 5.01
N ASP A 156 3.77 -21.20 4.49
CA ASP A 156 2.84 -20.12 4.25
C ASP A 156 1.93 -20.05 5.45
N TYR A 157 2.01 -18.93 6.15
CA TYR A 157 1.14 -18.68 7.28
C TYR A 157 0.11 -17.61 6.93
N GLU A 158 0.02 -17.19 5.64
CA GLU A 158 -0.73 -16.02 5.13
C GLU A 158 -2.26 -16.09 5.27
N GLY A 159 -2.80 -17.07 6.01
CA GLY A 159 -4.06 -16.86 6.70
C GLY A 159 -4.05 -15.63 7.65
N ASP A 160 -2.87 -15.10 8.02
CA ASP A 160 -2.71 -14.01 9.00
C ASP A 160 -1.79 -12.82 8.58
N ASP A 161 -1.25 -12.78 7.36
CA ASP A 161 -0.31 -11.71 6.90
C ASP A 161 -0.91 -10.73 5.87
N MET A 162 -2.17 -10.93 5.44
CA MET A 162 -2.89 -9.92 4.66
C MET A 162 -3.30 -8.77 5.59
N PRO A 163 -2.80 -7.52 5.41
CA PRO A 163 -3.36 -6.37 6.10
C PRO A 163 -4.85 -6.35 5.83
N SER A 164 -5.65 -6.19 6.89
CA SER A 164 -7.10 -6.17 6.79
C SER A 164 -7.52 -5.14 5.73
N ALA A 165 -8.67 -5.36 5.10
CA ALA A 165 -9.23 -4.39 4.15
C ALA A 165 -9.31 -2.98 4.76
N LYS A 166 -9.45 -2.89 6.09
CA LYS A 166 -9.36 -1.65 6.86
C LYS A 166 -7.95 -1.05 6.88
N GLU A 167 -6.92 -1.82 7.19
CA GLU A 167 -5.53 -1.34 7.21
C GLU A 167 -5.05 -0.92 5.82
N VAL A 168 -5.42 -1.64 4.77
CA VAL A 168 -5.16 -1.24 3.38
C VAL A 168 -5.92 0.04 3.05
N ALA A 169 -7.20 0.13 3.42
CA ALA A 169 -8.00 1.33 3.20
C ALA A 169 -7.44 2.56 3.96
N ASP A 170 -7.02 2.37 5.21
CA ASP A 170 -6.45 3.43 6.04
C ASP A 170 -5.10 3.91 5.48
N ALA A 171 -4.22 3.00 5.05
CA ALA A 171 -2.95 3.35 4.41
C ALA A 171 -3.13 4.06 3.05
N VAL A 172 -4.11 3.64 2.25
CA VAL A 172 -4.45 4.31 0.98
C VAL A 172 -5.02 5.71 1.24
N VAL A 173 -5.91 5.85 2.23
CA VAL A 173 -6.46 7.15 2.63
C VAL A 173 -5.36 8.07 3.12
N GLU A 174 -4.44 7.60 3.96
CA GLU A 174 -3.31 8.40 4.45
C GLU A 174 -2.40 8.86 3.31
N ARG A 175 -2.01 7.96 2.41
CA ARG A 175 -1.12 8.29 1.28
C ARG A 175 -1.74 9.28 0.30
N LEU A 176 -3.07 9.25 0.17
CA LEU A 176 -3.82 10.17 -0.68
C LEU A 176 -4.33 11.41 0.09
N THR A 177 -4.05 11.51 1.38
CA THR A 177 -4.42 12.67 2.18
C THR A 177 -3.45 13.81 1.90
N TYR A 178 -3.97 14.91 1.36
CA TYR A 178 -3.19 16.13 1.13
C TYR A 178 -3.54 17.19 2.16
N THR A 179 -2.53 17.80 2.78
CA THR A 179 -2.73 18.94 3.70
C THR A 179 -2.67 20.23 2.89
N LEU A 180 -3.74 21.02 2.94
CA LEU A 180 -3.82 22.29 2.23
C LEU A 180 -2.81 23.31 2.76
N THR A 181 -1.95 23.79 1.87
CA THR A 181 -0.95 24.83 2.13
C THR A 181 -1.49 26.20 1.71
N LYS A 182 -1.06 27.28 2.38
CA LYS A 182 -1.39 28.68 2.01
C LYS A 182 -1.13 29.04 0.55
N ASP A 183 -0.17 28.38 -0.12
CA ASP A 183 0.19 28.70 -1.49
C ASP A 183 -0.82 28.18 -2.53
N LEU A 184 -1.72 27.29 -2.11
CA LEU A 184 -2.74 26.73 -2.98
C LEU A 184 -3.81 27.78 -3.29
N TRP A 185 -4.15 27.96 -4.57
CA TRP A 185 -5.13 28.94 -5.02
C TRP A 185 -6.44 28.91 -4.21
N ALA A 186 -6.99 27.72 -3.96
CA ALA A 186 -8.24 27.57 -3.23
C ALA A 186 -8.18 28.06 -1.76
N VAL A 187 -7.01 27.96 -1.12
CA VAL A 187 -6.79 28.49 0.24
C VAL A 187 -6.66 30.01 0.19
N ARG A 188 -5.98 30.55 -0.83
CA ARG A 188 -5.81 32.00 -1.03
C ARG A 188 -7.15 32.70 -1.27
N GLU A 189 -8.07 32.05 -1.98
CA GLU A 189 -9.42 32.55 -2.24
C GLU A 189 -10.39 32.30 -1.06
N GLY A 190 -9.92 31.72 0.05
CA GLY A 190 -10.74 31.50 1.24
C GLY A 190 -11.79 30.38 1.12
N LEU A 191 -11.70 29.53 0.08
CA LEU A 191 -12.63 28.41 -0.13
C LEU A 191 -12.43 27.29 0.88
N PHE A 192 -11.20 27.12 1.37
CA PHE A 192 -10.86 26.18 2.42
C PHE A 192 -9.89 26.81 3.43
N PRO A 193 -10.04 26.51 4.74
CA PRO A 193 -9.05 26.88 5.73
C PRO A 193 -7.69 26.23 5.48
N GLU A 194 -6.61 27.00 5.71
CA GLU A 194 -5.24 26.49 5.71
C GLU A 194 -5.10 25.36 6.74
N GLY A 195 -4.34 24.31 6.39
CA GLY A 195 -4.13 23.15 7.25
C GLY A 195 -5.27 22.12 7.23
N GLN A 196 -6.36 22.36 6.50
CA GLN A 196 -7.38 21.34 6.29
C GLN A 196 -6.81 20.13 5.54
N LYS A 197 -7.07 18.93 6.06
CA LYS A 197 -6.76 17.67 5.39
C LYS A 197 -7.84 17.35 4.36
N ILE A 198 -7.40 17.02 3.15
CA ILE A 198 -8.24 16.55 2.05
C ILE A 198 -7.96 15.07 1.87
N ASP A 199 -9.00 14.25 1.93
CA ASP A 199 -8.91 12.80 1.74
C ASP A 199 -9.94 12.30 0.71
N PRO A 200 -9.82 11.04 0.22
CA PRO A 200 -10.77 10.48 -0.73
C PRO A 200 -12.23 10.44 -0.23
N LYS A 201 -12.45 10.40 1.10
CA LYS A 201 -13.80 10.38 1.70
C LYS A 201 -14.49 11.74 1.58
N THR A 202 -13.73 12.81 1.52
CA THR A 202 -14.21 14.19 1.44
C THR A 202 -14.18 14.77 0.02
N PHE A 203 -13.59 14.05 -0.94
CA PHE A 203 -13.42 14.46 -2.34
C PHE A 203 -14.71 14.94 -3.02
N MET A 204 -15.82 14.19 -2.90
CA MET A 204 -17.10 14.56 -3.55
C MET A 204 -17.69 15.86 -2.99
N ARG A 205 -17.53 16.10 -1.69
CA ARG A 205 -17.96 17.36 -1.04
C ARG A 205 -17.16 18.54 -1.59
N GLN A 206 -15.90 18.33 -1.93
CA GLN A 206 -15.00 19.36 -2.46
C GLN A 206 -15.25 19.64 -3.93
N VAL A 207 -15.43 18.61 -4.78
CA VAL A 207 -15.88 18.78 -6.17
C VAL A 207 -17.17 19.60 -6.22
N TRP A 208 -18.10 19.32 -5.31
CA TRP A 208 -19.32 20.11 -5.18
C TRP A 208 -19.06 21.56 -4.74
N ALA A 209 -18.17 21.80 -3.77
CA ALA A 209 -17.81 23.15 -3.34
C ALA A 209 -17.15 23.97 -4.47
N TYR A 210 -16.23 23.37 -5.23
CA TYR A 210 -15.62 24.00 -6.41
C TYR A 210 -16.65 24.26 -7.51
N GLY A 211 -17.53 23.30 -7.79
CA GLY A 211 -18.62 23.47 -8.76
C GLY A 211 -19.58 24.59 -8.36
N LYS A 212 -19.90 24.72 -7.07
CA LYS A 212 -20.75 25.79 -6.54
C LYS A 212 -20.09 27.17 -6.64
N ASP A 213 -18.81 27.29 -6.34
CA ASP A 213 -18.06 28.54 -6.48
C ASP A 213 -17.93 28.97 -7.95
N GLY A 214 -17.56 28.03 -8.83
CA GLY A 214 -17.52 28.27 -10.28
C GLY A 214 -18.86 28.75 -10.81
N TYR A 215 -19.95 28.07 -10.44
CA TYR A 215 -21.31 28.49 -10.80
C TYR A 215 -21.65 29.92 -10.34
N ASN A 216 -21.23 30.32 -9.14
CA ASN A 216 -21.48 31.67 -8.64
C ASN A 216 -20.67 32.73 -9.40
N LYS A 217 -19.39 32.45 -9.70
CA LYS A 217 -18.54 33.33 -10.51
C LYS A 217 -19.04 33.47 -11.94
N ASP A 218 -19.46 32.37 -12.56
CA ASP A 218 -20.05 32.38 -13.91
C ASP A 218 -21.31 33.23 -13.95
N ARG A 219 -22.15 33.16 -12.91
CA ARG A 219 -23.33 34.05 -12.78
C ARG A 219 -22.95 35.51 -12.65
N GLU A 220 -21.91 35.84 -11.91
CA GLU A 220 -21.44 37.22 -11.78
C GLU A 220 -20.88 37.75 -13.10
N ILE A 221 -20.12 36.93 -13.83
CA ILE A 221 -19.60 37.24 -15.16
C ILE A 221 -20.74 37.49 -16.14
N LEU A 222 -21.76 36.61 -16.16
CA LEU A 222 -22.94 36.77 -17.02
C LEU A 222 -23.69 38.07 -16.70
N ALA A 223 -23.89 38.39 -15.42
CA ALA A 223 -24.54 39.64 -15.03
C ALA A 223 -23.75 40.89 -15.47
N ARG A 224 -22.41 40.83 -15.41
CA ARG A 224 -21.54 41.91 -15.91
C ARG A 224 -21.60 42.02 -17.43
N LEU A 225 -21.67 40.89 -18.14
CA LEU A 225 -21.80 40.85 -19.60
C LEU A 225 -23.14 41.46 -20.06
N ASP A 226 -24.23 41.12 -19.38
CA ASP A 226 -25.55 41.70 -19.64
C ASP A 226 -25.55 43.21 -19.40
N ALA A 227 -24.94 43.67 -18.31
CA ALA A 227 -24.79 45.10 -18.03
C ALA A 227 -23.95 45.83 -19.10
N GLN A 228 -22.89 45.20 -19.62
CA GLN A 228 -22.09 45.74 -20.72
C GLN A 228 -22.89 45.78 -22.02
N ASN A 229 -23.70 44.76 -22.32
CA ASN A 229 -24.56 44.72 -23.50
C ASN A 229 -25.59 45.86 -23.48
N GLU A 230 -26.22 46.13 -22.33
CA GLU A 230 -27.14 47.26 -22.17
C GLU A 230 -26.42 48.62 -22.30
N ALA A 231 -25.23 48.76 -21.71
CA ALA A 231 -24.42 49.97 -21.88
C ALA A 231 -24.04 50.21 -23.36
N LEU A 232 -23.66 49.15 -24.09
CA LEU A 232 -23.36 49.21 -25.51
C LEU A 232 -24.57 49.61 -26.35
N LYS A 233 -25.76 49.06 -26.06
CA LYS A 233 -27.01 49.46 -26.71
C LYS A 233 -27.30 50.94 -26.47
N ALA A 234 -27.22 51.40 -25.22
CA ALA A 234 -27.44 52.81 -24.89
C ALA A 234 -26.45 53.75 -25.59
N MET A 235 -25.17 53.35 -25.70
CA MET A 235 -24.17 54.10 -26.48
C MET A 235 -24.50 54.12 -27.97
N ALA A 236 -24.94 52.98 -28.54
CA ALA A 236 -25.33 52.88 -29.94
C ALA A 236 -26.59 53.72 -30.25
N GLU A 237 -27.59 53.72 -29.38
CA GLU A 237 -28.79 54.56 -29.49
C GLU A 237 -28.46 56.05 -29.36
N ALA A 238 -27.59 56.42 -28.42
CA ALA A 238 -27.13 57.80 -28.27
C ALA A 238 -26.32 58.27 -29.49
N LEU A 239 -25.53 57.39 -30.11
CA LEU A 239 -24.80 57.68 -31.35
C LEU A 239 -25.76 57.82 -32.53
N ALA A 240 -26.72 56.91 -32.68
CA ALA A 240 -27.75 56.97 -33.72
C ALA A 240 -28.64 58.22 -33.58
N ALA A 241 -28.99 58.62 -32.36
CA ALA A 241 -29.74 59.85 -32.09
C ALA A 241 -28.92 61.11 -32.42
N LYS A 242 -27.59 61.06 -32.26
CA LYS A 242 -26.70 62.15 -32.67
C LYS A 242 -26.52 62.21 -34.19
N ASP A 243 -26.33 61.08 -34.87
CA ASP A 243 -26.24 61.04 -36.33
C ASP A 243 -27.56 61.42 -37.01
N ALA A 244 -28.70 61.08 -36.41
CA ALA A 244 -30.02 61.51 -36.91
C ALA A 244 -30.33 63.00 -36.64
N ALA A 245 -29.62 63.66 -35.71
CA ALA A 245 -29.87 65.04 -35.30
C ALA A 245 -28.89 66.08 -35.87
N VAL A 246 -27.80 65.65 -36.52
CA VAL A 246 -26.88 66.58 -37.20
C VAL A 246 -27.30 66.73 -38.65
N ASP A 247 -28.15 67.72 -38.91
CA ASP A 247 -28.30 68.32 -40.24
C ASP A 247 -27.06 69.22 -40.48
N PRO A 248 -26.12 68.81 -41.34
CA PRO A 248 -24.87 69.55 -41.55
C PRO A 248 -25.12 70.96 -42.10
N ASP A 249 -26.18 71.13 -42.90
CA ASP A 249 -26.51 72.41 -43.52
C ASP A 249 -27.12 73.37 -42.50
N ALA A 250 -27.98 72.87 -41.60
CA ALA A 250 -28.52 73.66 -40.50
C ALA A 250 -27.44 74.08 -39.48
N LEU A 251 -26.43 73.21 -39.23
CA LEU A 251 -25.32 73.53 -38.35
C LEU A 251 -24.41 74.62 -38.94
N VAL A 252 -24.10 74.51 -40.24
CA VAL A 252 -23.32 75.53 -40.97
C VAL A 252 -24.06 76.86 -41.03
N ALA A 253 -25.38 76.85 -41.21
CA ALA A 253 -26.21 78.06 -41.19
C ALA A 253 -26.15 78.77 -39.82
N ARG A 254 -26.30 78.03 -38.72
CA ARG A 254 -26.19 78.57 -37.35
C ARG A 254 -24.81 79.15 -37.04
N ILE A 255 -23.74 78.52 -37.54
CA ILE A 255 -22.37 79.02 -37.37
C ILE A 255 -22.18 80.34 -38.15
N ARG A 256 -22.71 80.45 -39.37
CA ARG A 256 -22.65 81.71 -40.14
C ARG A 256 -23.40 82.85 -39.45
N GLU A 257 -24.63 82.60 -39.00
CA GLU A 257 -25.44 83.58 -38.28
C GLU A 257 -24.74 84.02 -36.98
N ALA A 258 -24.17 83.08 -36.23
CA ALA A 258 -23.41 83.39 -35.03
C ALA A 258 -22.17 84.25 -35.31
N ILE A 259 -21.48 84.04 -36.44
CA ILE A 259 -20.30 84.82 -36.85
C ILE A 259 -20.69 86.23 -37.33
N GLU A 260 -21.81 86.40 -38.04
CA GLU A 260 -22.28 87.72 -38.52
C GLU A 260 -22.61 88.69 -37.38
N HIS A 261 -22.94 88.18 -36.18
CA HIS A 261 -23.22 88.98 -35.00
C HIS A 261 -22.01 89.19 -34.07
N VAL A 262 -20.83 88.65 -34.41
CA VAL A 262 -19.60 88.93 -33.65
C VAL A 262 -19.05 90.30 -34.06
N THR A 263 -19.42 91.32 -33.31
CA THR A 263 -18.78 92.64 -33.40
C THR A 263 -17.41 92.60 -32.73
N ILE A 264 -16.35 92.50 -33.53
CA ILE A 264 -14.97 92.63 -33.02
C ILE A 264 -14.73 94.11 -32.69
N ARG A 265 -14.66 94.45 -31.40
CA ARG A 265 -14.08 95.72 -30.95
C ARG A 265 -12.57 95.54 -30.82
N LEU A 266 -11.81 96.12 -31.74
CA LEU A 266 -10.36 96.28 -31.59
C LEU A 266 -10.11 97.43 -30.63
N ASP A 267 -9.65 97.11 -29.41
CA ASP A 267 -9.19 98.10 -28.44
C ASP A 267 -7.75 98.48 -28.81
N ALA A 268 -7.58 99.56 -29.56
CA ALA A 268 -6.27 100.13 -29.82
C ALA A 268 -5.82 100.90 -28.58
N GLY A 269 -4.98 100.28 -27.75
CA GLY A 269 -4.39 100.90 -26.57
C GLY A 269 -3.61 102.18 -26.90
N PRO A 270 -3.47 103.10 -25.93
CA PRO A 270 -3.09 104.49 -26.18
C PRO A 270 -1.67 104.65 -26.75
N GLU A 271 -1.58 105.58 -27.69
CA GLU A 271 -0.39 106.07 -28.37
C GLU A 271 0.65 106.55 -27.34
N LYS A 272 1.85 105.95 -27.36
CA LYS A 272 2.99 106.45 -26.59
C LYS A 272 3.62 107.62 -27.35
N THR A 273 3.49 108.81 -26.81
CA THR A 273 4.27 110.00 -27.18
C THR A 273 5.64 109.96 -26.52
N ASP A 274 6.70 110.08 -27.31
CA ASP A 274 7.92 110.84 -26.98
C ASP A 274 8.03 111.98 -28.00
#